data_AF-A0A4Z0H4N9-F1
#
_entry.id   AF-A0A4Z0H4N9-F1
#
_cell.length_a   1.000
_cell.length_b   1.000
_cell.length_c   1.000
_cell.angle_alpha   90.00
_cell.angle_beta   90.00
_cell.angle_gamma   90.00
#
_symmetry.space_group_name_H-M   'P 1'
#
loop_
_entity.id
_entity.type
_entity.pdbx_description
1 polymer ?
#
loop_
_entity_poly.entity_id
_entity_poly.type
_entity_poly.pdbx_seq_one_letter_code
_entity_poly.pdbx_strand_id
1 'polypeptide(L)'
;MYLNELSNLKLFSQLSLKQVEDRLLLTADFPKEFLTENKMKEPFLYVTLYTRGGERIKIIDEATTKIFYPAKHEMSPEIRKYIVDFAKSQAKQFRVQSK
;
A
#
# COMPACT_ATOMS: atom_id res chain seq x y z
N MET A 1 -8.35 11.34 8.99
CA MET A 1 -8.67 11.90 7.64
C MET A 1 -9.01 10.74 6.71
N TYR A 2 -9.89 10.90 5.71
CA TYR A 2 -10.38 9.78 4.90
C TYR A 2 -9.75 9.75 3.50
N LEU A 3 -8.90 8.77 3.22
CA LEU A 3 -8.37 8.47 1.88
C LEU A 3 -9.44 7.70 1.09
N ASN A 4 -10.16 8.41 0.22
CA ASN A 4 -11.27 7.88 -0.59
C ASN A 4 -10.92 7.66 -2.06
N GLU A 5 -9.84 8.26 -2.55
CA GLU A 5 -9.38 8.12 -3.92
C GLU A 5 -7.86 7.88 -3.97
N LEU A 6 -7.44 7.06 -4.93
CA LEU A 6 -6.04 6.74 -5.20
C LEU A 6 -5.95 6.19 -6.63
N SER A 7 -4.94 6.57 -7.41
CA SER A 7 -4.79 6.07 -8.78
C SER A 7 -3.34 5.80 -9.15
N ASN A 8 -3.13 5.21 -10.33
CA ASN A 8 -1.81 4.98 -10.93
C ASN A 8 -0.83 4.19 -10.04
N LEU A 9 -1.34 3.16 -9.35
CA LEU A 9 -0.51 2.23 -8.59
C LEU A 9 0.59 1.61 -9.47
N LYS A 10 1.84 1.72 -9.01
CA LYS A 10 3.00 1.08 -9.65
C LYS A 10 3.87 0.41 -8.59
N LEU A 11 4.41 -0.76 -8.94
CA LEU A 11 5.40 -1.43 -8.11
C LEU A 11 6.72 -0.67 -8.18
N PHE A 12 7.21 -0.20 -7.04
CA PHE A 12 8.55 0.37 -6.93
C PHE A 12 9.56 -0.70 -6.52
N SER A 13 9.27 -1.45 -5.45
CA SER A 13 10.12 -2.54 -4.99
C SER A 13 9.33 -3.62 -4.26
N GLN A 14 9.95 -4.77 -4.12
CA GLN A 14 9.38 -5.94 -3.46
C GLN A 14 10.45 -6.66 -2.65
N LEU A 15 10.07 -7.14 -1.47
CA LEU A 15 10.82 -8.07 -0.65
C LEU A 15 9.91 -9.25 -0.29
N SER A 16 10.37 -10.46 -0.58
CA SER A 16 9.62 -11.69 -0.31
C SER A 16 10.32 -12.51 0.76
N LEU A 17 9.63 -12.78 1.87
CA LEU A 17 10.04 -13.76 2.87
C LEU A 17 9.25 -15.04 2.64
N LYS A 18 9.94 -16.06 2.13
CA LYS A 18 9.33 -17.34 1.71
C LYS A 18 8.44 -17.92 2.81
N GLN A 19 7.19 -18.23 2.45
CA GLN A 19 6.17 -18.80 3.33
C GLN A 19 5.76 -17.93 4.53
N VAL A 20 6.26 -16.69 4.65
CA VAL A 20 5.94 -15.77 5.75
C VAL A 20 5.10 -14.61 5.24
N GLU A 21 5.67 -13.79 4.35
CA GLU A 21 5.03 -12.57 3.87
C GLU A 21 5.68 -12.06 2.58
N ASP A 22 4.91 -11.28 1.81
CA ASP A 22 5.42 -10.41 0.76
C ASP A 22 5.24 -8.96 1.19
N ARG A 23 6.34 -8.19 1.13
CA ARG A 23 6.34 -6.74 1.39
C ARG A 23 6.56 -6.02 0.07
N LEU A 24 5.69 -5.06 -0.23
CA LEU A 24 5.70 -4.30 -1.48
C LEU A 24 5.76 -2.81 -1.14
N LEU A 25 6.62 -2.10 -1.86
CA LEU A 25 6.64 -0.65 -1.88
C LEU A 25 6.02 -0.21 -3.21
N LEU A 26 4.96 0.58 -3.14
CA LEU A 26 4.20 1.04 -4.29
C LEU A 26 4.19 2.57 -4.34
N THR A 27 4.26 3.12 -5.55
CA THR A 27 3.94 4.53 -5.80
C THR A 27 2.49 4.66 -6.23
N ALA A 28 1.88 5.81 -5.97
CA ALA A 28 0.52 6.13 -6.38
C ALA A 28 0.36 7.64 -6.53
N ASP A 29 -0.66 8.05 -7.26
CA ASP A 29 -1.10 9.44 -7.28
C ASP A 29 -2.05 9.66 -6.09
N PHE A 30 -1.52 10.31 -5.06
CA PHE A 30 -2.27 10.67 -3.86
C PHE A 30 -3.03 11.98 -4.06
N PRO A 31 -4.21 12.15 -3.44
CA PRO A 31 -4.96 13.40 -3.48
C PRO A 31 -4.13 14.57 -2.95
N LYS A 32 -4.14 15.71 -3.63
CA LYS A 32 -3.36 16.89 -3.22
C LYS A 32 -3.74 17.38 -1.82
N GLU A 33 -5.02 17.30 -1.47
CA GLU A 33 -5.54 17.66 -0.15
C GLU A 33 -4.94 16.77 0.94
N PHE A 34 -4.95 15.45 0.71
CA PHE A 34 -4.31 14.48 1.60
C PHE A 34 -2.82 14.77 1.80
N LEU A 35 -2.08 15.05 0.72
CA LEU A 35 -0.66 15.41 0.79
C LEU A 35 -0.41 16.67 1.61
N THR A 36 -1.21 17.71 1.37
CA THR A 36 -1.04 19.03 1.99
C THR A 36 -1.33 18.96 3.49
N GLU A 37 -2.45 18.35 3.88
CA GLU A 37 -2.85 18.24 5.29
C GLU A 37 -1.87 17.40 6.11
N ASN A 38 -1.38 16.29 5.54
CA ASN A 38 -0.40 15.44 6.22
C ASN A 38 1.04 15.96 6.10
N LYS A 39 1.24 17.05 5.34
CA LYS A 39 2.55 17.64 5.01
C LYS A 39 3.51 16.55 4.50
N MET A 40 3.05 15.80 3.50
CA MET A 40 3.79 14.78 2.77
C MET A 40 4.23 15.34 1.41
N LYS A 41 5.33 14.84 0.86
CA LYS A 41 5.86 15.29 -0.44
C LYS A 41 6.10 14.14 -1.40
N GLU A 42 6.64 13.04 -0.91
CA GLU A 42 7.02 11.84 -1.65
C GLU A 42 6.52 10.58 -0.93
N PRO A 43 5.19 10.38 -0.86
CA PRO A 43 4.62 9.22 -0.19
C PRO A 43 4.68 7.95 -1.03
N PHE A 44 4.94 6.86 -0.34
CA PHE A 44 4.86 5.50 -0.83
C PHE A 44 3.89 4.68 0.00
N LEU A 45 3.20 3.74 -0.65
CA LEU A 45 2.44 2.71 0.03
C LEU A 45 3.35 1.53 0.34
N TYR A 46 3.51 1.24 1.63
CA TYR A 46 4.16 0.03 2.09
C TYR A 46 3.10 -0.99 2.48
N VAL A 47 2.96 -2.00 1.62
CA VAL A 47 1.95 -3.06 1.76
C VAL A 47 2.64 -4.34 2.22
N THR A 48 2.13 -4.96 3.27
CA THR A 48 2.57 -6.28 3.73
C THR A 48 1.43 -7.26 3.57
N LEU A 49 1.67 -8.35 2.86
CA LEU A 49 0.74 -9.45 2.63
C LEU A 49 1.23 -10.69 3.36
N TYR A 50 0.48 -11.18 4.34
CA TYR A 50 0.84 -12.37 5.10
C TYR A 50 0.33 -13.64 4.41
N THR A 51 1.16 -14.68 4.35
CA THR A 51 0.80 -15.95 3.68
C THR A 51 -0.37 -16.67 4.36
N ARG A 52 -0.54 -16.49 5.68
CA ARG A 52 -1.65 -17.06 6.47
C ARG A 52 -2.94 -16.24 6.41
N GLY A 53 -2.98 -15.22 5.55
CA GLY A 53 -4.08 -14.27 5.46
C GLY A 53 -3.84 -13.01 6.28
N GLY A 54 -4.44 -11.92 5.81
CA GLY A 54 -4.30 -10.59 6.38
C GLY A 54 -3.26 -9.73 5.66
N GLU A 55 -3.44 -8.43 5.83
CA GLU A 55 -2.64 -7.43 5.16
C GLU A 55 -2.50 -6.17 6.01
N ARG A 56 -1.37 -5.48 5.86
CA ARG A 56 -1.11 -4.19 6.49
C ARG A 56 -0.73 -3.19 5.41
N ILE A 57 -1.26 -1.98 5.53
CA ILE A 57 -0.93 -0.86 4.67
C ILE A 57 -0.46 0.27 5.58
N LYS A 58 0.69 0.86 5.25
CA LYS A 58 1.16 2.11 5.83
C LYS A 58 1.66 3.02 4.71
N ILE A 59 1.59 4.32 4.93
CA ILE A 59 2.11 5.33 4.02
C ILE A 59 3.42 5.83 4.60
N ILE A 60 4.50 5.79 3.82
CA ILE A 60 5.83 6.26 4.22
C ILE A 60 6.17 7.44 3.31
N ASP A 61 6.44 8.59 3.88
CA ASP A 61 6.91 9.75 3.14
C ASP A 61 8.43 9.81 3.19
N GLU A 62 9.12 9.52 2.08
CA GLU A 62 10.59 9.46 2.06
C GLU A 62 11.20 10.84 2.30
N ALA A 63 10.58 11.89 1.77
CA ALA A 63 11.04 13.27 1.92
C ALA A 63 10.99 13.80 3.36
N THR A 64 10.05 13.34 4.19
CA THR A 64 9.92 13.82 5.58
C THR A 64 10.14 12.75 6.64
N THR A 65 10.45 11.51 6.24
CA THR A 65 10.57 10.32 7.11
C THR A 65 9.33 9.99 7.94
N LYS A 66 8.18 10.59 7.60
CA LYS A 66 6.92 10.33 8.31
C LYS A 66 6.36 8.98 7.93
N ILE A 67 5.76 8.32 8.92
CA ILE A 67 5.03 7.08 8.72
C ILE A 67 3.60 7.30 9.20
N PHE A 68 2.66 7.10 8.30
CA PHE A 68 1.24 7.18 8.58
C PHE A 68 0.61 5.79 8.51
N TYR A 69 -0.10 5.43 9.57
CA TYR A 69 -0.79 4.15 9.72
C TYR A 69 -2.29 4.40 9.61
N PRO A 70 -2.88 4.35 8.39
CA PRO A 70 -4.29 4.63 8.22
C PRO A 70 -5.13 3.66 9.04
N ALA A 71 -5.95 4.19 9.95
CA ALA A 71 -6.96 3.37 10.61
C ALA A 71 -8.04 2.95 9.59
N LYS A 72 -8.85 1.93 9.94
CA LYS A 72 -9.91 1.43 9.04
C LYS A 72 -10.92 2.50 8.62
N HIS A 73 -11.15 3.51 9.45
CA HIS A 73 -12.06 4.62 9.17
C HIS A 73 -11.38 5.80 8.45
N GLU A 74 -10.10 5.68 8.12
CA GLU A 74 -9.28 6.70 7.45
C GLU A 74 -8.95 6.33 6.00
N MET A 75 -9.46 5.18 5.53
CA MET A 75 -9.28 4.70 4.18
C MET A 75 -10.55 3.99 3.76
N SER A 76 -11.05 4.30 2.56
CA SER A 76 -12.25 3.63 2.09
C SER A 76 -12.01 2.13 1.87
N PRO A 77 -13.02 1.28 2.15
CA PRO A 77 -12.93 -0.14 1.86
C PRO A 77 -12.57 -0.43 0.39
N GLU A 78 -13.05 0.39 -0.53
CA GLU A 78 -12.80 0.29 -1.97
C GLU A 78 -11.33 0.56 -2.30
N ILE A 79 -10.75 1.64 -1.75
CA ILE A 79 -9.32 1.96 -1.95
C ILE A 79 -8.45 0.92 -1.28
N ARG A 80 -8.81 0.49 -0.07
CA ARG A 80 -8.08 -0.56 0.63
C ARG A 80 -8.05 -1.84 -0.20
N LYS A 81 -9.19 -2.24 -0.76
CA LYS A 81 -9.31 -3.41 -1.65
C LYS A 81 -8.47 -3.22 -2.91
N TYR A 82 -8.57 -2.06 -3.57
CA TYR A 82 -7.80 -1.74 -4.78
C TYR A 82 -6.29 -1.88 -4.57
N ILE A 83 -5.75 -1.33 -3.47
CA ILE A 83 -4.32 -1.44 -3.12
C ILE A 83 -3.93 -2.91 -2.91
N VAL A 84 -4.75 -3.66 -2.18
CA VAL A 84 -4.45 -5.05 -1.81
C VAL A 84 -4.52 -5.99 -3.02
N ASP A 85 -5.52 -5.82 -3.88
CA ASP A 85 -5.68 -6.62 -5.09
C ASP A 85 -4.53 -6.35 -6.06
N PHE A 86 -4.15 -5.08 -6.23
CA PHE A 86 -2.95 -4.72 -6.99
C PHE A 86 -1.69 -5.34 -6.38
N ALA A 87 -1.48 -5.23 -5.07
CA ALA A 87 -0.30 -5.78 -4.40
C ALA A 87 -0.22 -7.31 -4.57
N LYS A 88 -1.34 -8.04 -4.41
CA LYS A 88 -1.43 -9.48 -4.64
C LYS A 88 -1.08 -9.86 -6.08
N SER A 89 -1.53 -9.06 -7.06
CA SER A 89 -1.20 -9.27 -8.47
C SER A 89 0.30 -9.13 -8.77
N GLN A 90 1.06 -8.44 -7.91
CA GLN A 90 2.52 -8.28 -8.05
C GLN A 90 3.30 -9.29 -7.19
N ALA A 91 2.72 -9.71 -6.07
CA ALA A 91 3.36 -10.55 -5.07
C ALA A 91 3.68 -11.96 -5.60
N LYS A 92 4.96 -12.35 -5.53
CA LYS A 92 5.45 -13.62 -6.10
C LYS A 92 4.78 -14.84 -5.47
N GLN A 93 4.49 -14.80 -4.18
CA GLN A 93 3.90 -15.95 -3.47
C GLN A 93 2.42 -16.15 -3.82
N PHE A 94 1.76 -15.10 -4.31
CA PHE A 94 0.33 -15.11 -4.62
C PHE A 94 0.06 -15.26 -6.13
N ARG A 95 1.03 -14.95 -7.00
CA ARG A 95 0.93 -15.18 -8.46
C ARG A 95 0.78 -16.65 -8.87
N VAL A 96 1.19 -17.60 -8.03
CA VAL A 96 1.26 -19.03 -8.39
C VAL A 96 -0.12 -19.74 -8.28
N GLN A 97 -1.14 -19.11 -7.71
CA GLN A 97 -2.48 -19.73 -7.56
C GLN A 97 -3.43 -19.45 -8.73
N SER A 98 -2.97 -18.79 -9.79
CA SER A 98 -3.75 -18.55 -11.01
C SER A 98 -3.22 -19.40 -12.16
N LYS A 99 -3.41 -20.72 -12.07
CA LYS A 99 -3.36 -21.64 -13.20
C LYS A 99 -4.48 -22.66 -13.06
#